data_AF-A9WQ10-F1
#
_entry.id   AF-A9WQ10-F1
#
_cell.length_a   1.000
_cell.length_b   1.000
_cell.length_c   1.000
_cell.angle_alpha   90.00
_cell.angle_beta   90.00
_cell.angle_gamma   90.00
#
_symmetry.space_group_name_H-M   'P 1'
#
loop_
_entity.id
_entity.type
_entity.pdbx_description
1 polymer ?
#
loop_
_entity_poly.entity_id
_entity_poly.type
_entity_poly.pdbx_seq_one_letter_code
_entity_poly.pdbx_strand_id
1 'polypeptide(L)'
;MKVWLDGQLGRLTMYRLVLFALGILAVYSMILQLLGWLTFGLGAMLLSLLVCLLVTWLSSRLLALIFGVKIQTESSLITGLLLYFLFTPTLELGPLLGIALAAAIAGASKFLLAYRGRHIFNPAAIGALLVALIGPDFVGLNLASWWVATSSMLWLVVPAGLIVLYRSSKLIFATIFILLSVSVIFLRSTATLDPIAALASPLGSYPVLFFIGFMLCEPLTLPPRRWQKWGLAAVVALLFSVPFSLGPVFSSPELALVLGNFLAFAFGQRRKLQLKLSSSRTLTPSSREFSFTVPKPVRFQAGQYLELTLPHSRVDGRGIRRVFSITTDPHDGGNLAIALRFSEPSSSFKTALGALESGQPISATGVWGDFVIPRGNTAYYSLPLA
;
A
#
# COMPACT_ATOMS: atom_id res chain seq x y z
N MET A 1 -15.54 -22.18 3.65
CA MET A 1 -15.13 -21.18 2.65
C MET A 1 -14.07 -20.19 3.17
N LYS A 2 -14.32 -19.45 4.26
CA LYS A 2 -13.37 -18.46 4.83
C LYS A 2 -11.95 -19.01 5.09
N VAL A 3 -11.84 -20.10 5.83
CA VAL A 3 -10.54 -20.74 6.18
C VAL A 3 -9.77 -21.18 4.92
N TRP A 4 -10.47 -21.65 3.89
CA TRP A 4 -9.86 -22.05 2.62
C TRP A 4 -9.32 -20.83 1.86
N LEU A 5 -10.10 -19.75 1.75
CA LEU A 5 -9.67 -18.49 1.13
C LEU A 5 -8.46 -17.89 1.85
N ASP A 6 -8.50 -17.84 3.19
CA ASP A 6 -7.39 -17.38 4.01
C ASP A 6 -6.14 -18.24 3.81
N GLY A 7 -6.32 -19.55 3.67
CA GLY A 7 -5.25 -20.51 3.38
C GLY A 7 -4.60 -20.28 2.01
N GLN A 8 -5.39 -20.08 0.95
CA GLN A 8 -4.86 -19.86 -0.40
C GLN A 8 -4.19 -18.49 -0.53
N LEU A 9 -4.87 -17.43 -0.10
CA LEU A 9 -4.31 -16.07 -0.16
C LEU A 9 -3.15 -15.88 0.82
N GLY A 10 -3.09 -16.68 1.88
CA GLY A 10 -2.00 -16.70 2.86
C GLY A 10 -0.69 -17.25 2.30
N ARG A 11 -0.71 -17.95 1.15
CA ARG A 11 0.48 -18.49 0.47
C ARG A 11 1.26 -17.44 -0.32
N LEU A 12 0.61 -16.33 -0.70
CA LEU A 12 1.20 -15.24 -1.46
C LEU A 12 1.47 -14.03 -0.57
N THR A 13 2.53 -13.29 -0.89
CA THR A 13 2.75 -11.95 -0.33
C THR A 13 1.71 -10.97 -0.87
N MET A 14 1.44 -9.89 -0.13
CA MET A 14 0.56 -8.81 -0.62
C MET A 14 1.06 -8.23 -1.94
N TYR A 15 2.37 -8.03 -2.09
CA TYR A 15 2.95 -7.54 -3.35
C TYR A 15 2.66 -8.48 -4.52
N ARG A 16 2.85 -9.80 -4.35
CA ARG A 16 2.55 -10.76 -5.42
C ARG A 16 1.06 -10.79 -5.77
N LEU A 17 0.19 -10.73 -4.76
CA LEU A 17 -1.25 -10.69 -4.98
C LEU A 17 -1.66 -9.44 -5.79
N VAL A 18 -1.19 -8.26 -5.40
CA VAL A 18 -1.49 -7.01 -6.11
C VAL A 18 -0.88 -7.01 -7.51
N LEU A 19 0.35 -7.49 -7.67
CA LEU A 19 1.01 -7.62 -8.97
C LEU A 19 0.22 -8.53 -9.92
N PHE A 20 -0.23 -9.70 -9.46
CA PHE A 20 -1.05 -10.59 -10.26
C PHE A 20 -2.42 -9.98 -10.58
N ALA A 21 -3.07 -9.35 -9.61
CA ALA A 21 -4.35 -8.69 -9.84
C ALA A 21 -4.24 -7.59 -10.90
N LEU A 22 -3.24 -6.70 -10.80
CA LEU A 22 -3.01 -5.65 -11.77
C LEU A 22 -2.55 -6.19 -13.14
N GLY A 23 -1.72 -7.25 -13.16
CA GLY A 23 -1.30 -7.89 -14.40
C GLY A 23 -2.48 -8.56 -15.14
N ILE A 24 -3.37 -9.23 -14.41
CA ILE A 24 -4.61 -9.79 -14.95
C ILE A 24 -5.50 -8.68 -15.51
N LEU A 25 -5.65 -7.56 -14.79
CA LEU A 25 -6.39 -6.40 -15.30
C LEU A 25 -5.76 -5.82 -16.58
N ALA A 26 -4.43 -5.84 -16.69
CA ALA A 26 -3.74 -5.31 -17.87
C ALA A 26 -4.01 -6.21 -19.08
N VAL A 27 -3.88 -7.54 -18.93
CA VAL A 27 -4.24 -8.50 -19.97
C VAL A 27 -5.73 -8.39 -20.34
N TYR A 28 -6.61 -8.28 -19.35
CA TYR A 28 -8.04 -8.08 -19.57
C TYR A 28 -8.35 -6.83 -20.36
N SER A 29 -7.66 -5.71 -20.09
CA SER A 29 -7.81 -4.48 -20.88
C SER A 29 -7.44 -4.69 -22.35
N MET A 30 -6.41 -5.50 -22.64
CA MET A 30 -6.06 -5.83 -24.03
C MET A 30 -7.14 -6.67 -24.71
N ILE A 31 -7.74 -7.62 -23.98
CA ILE A 31 -8.87 -8.42 -24.49
C ILE A 31 -10.06 -7.51 -24.80
N LEU A 32 -10.42 -6.60 -23.90
CA LEU A 32 -11.51 -5.64 -24.14
C LEU A 32 -11.23 -4.75 -25.35
N GLN A 33 -9.98 -4.33 -25.54
CA GLN A 33 -9.58 -3.59 -26.74
C GLN A 33 -9.75 -4.40 -28.02
N LEU A 34 -9.39 -5.68 -28.02
CA LEU A 34 -9.58 -6.58 -29.17
C LEU A 34 -11.06 -6.83 -29.47
N LEU A 35 -11.91 -6.86 -28.43
CA LEU A 35 -13.36 -6.98 -28.55
C LEU A 35 -14.05 -5.67 -28.97
N GLY A 36 -13.31 -4.56 -29.09
CA GLY A 36 -13.86 -3.25 -29.45
C GLY A 36 -14.58 -2.52 -28.31
N TRP A 37 -14.44 -2.99 -27.06
CA TRP A 37 -15.04 -2.36 -25.87
C TRP A 37 -14.19 -1.20 -25.33
N LEU A 38 -12.93 -1.12 -25.77
CA LEU A 38 -12.03 0.02 -25.58
C LEU A 38 -11.58 0.52 -26.95
N THR A 39 -11.22 1.80 -27.02
CA THR A 39 -10.89 2.50 -28.27
C THR A 39 -9.50 3.15 -28.25
N PHE A 40 -8.61 2.70 -27.37
CA PHE A 40 -7.25 3.24 -27.24
C PHE A 40 -6.30 2.70 -28.32
N GLY A 41 -6.58 1.53 -28.88
CA GLY A 41 -5.72 0.83 -29.85
C GLY A 41 -4.64 -0.01 -29.16
N LEU A 42 -4.47 -1.25 -29.62
CA LEU A 42 -3.58 -2.23 -28.98
C LEU A 42 -2.12 -1.77 -28.94
N GLY A 43 -1.64 -1.14 -30.01
CA GLY A 43 -0.27 -0.60 -30.08
C GLY A 43 -0.01 0.47 -29.02
N ALA A 44 -0.96 1.40 -28.84
CA ALA A 44 -0.89 2.45 -27.83
C ALA A 44 -0.85 1.86 -26.41
N MET A 45 -1.71 0.87 -26.14
CA MET A 45 -1.78 0.17 -24.86
C MET A 45 -0.49 -0.58 -24.53
N LEU A 46 0.06 -1.34 -25.48
CA LEU A 46 1.31 -2.08 -25.30
C LEU A 46 2.50 -1.14 -25.11
N LEU A 47 2.62 -0.09 -25.92
CA LEU A 47 3.70 0.89 -25.82
C LEU A 47 3.64 1.63 -24.48
N SER A 48 2.47 2.12 -24.08
CA SER A 48 2.29 2.84 -22.81
C SER A 48 2.57 1.93 -21.61
N LEU A 49 2.11 0.67 -21.65
CA LEU A 49 2.41 -0.33 -20.63
C LEU A 49 3.93 -0.58 -20.53
N LEU A 50 4.60 -0.77 -21.67
CA LEU A 50 6.04 -0.98 -21.72
C LEU A 50 6.80 0.21 -21.12
N VAL A 51 6.45 1.44 -21.53
CA VAL A 51 7.07 2.67 -21.00
C VAL A 51 6.86 2.77 -19.49
N CYS A 52 5.63 2.61 -18.99
CA CYS A 52 5.34 2.65 -17.56
C CYS A 52 6.17 1.64 -16.76
N LEU A 53 6.24 0.38 -17.22
CA LEU A 53 6.99 -0.67 -16.53
C LEU A 53 8.50 -0.44 -16.60
N LEU A 54 9.03 -0.20 -17.81
CA LEU A 54 10.45 -0.08 -18.07
C LEU A 54 11.03 1.16 -17.38
N VAL A 55 10.41 2.32 -17.53
CA VAL A 55 10.92 3.58 -16.98
C VAL A 55 10.84 3.57 -15.44
N THR A 56 9.74 3.08 -14.87
CA THR A 56 9.61 2.95 -13.41
C THR A 56 10.67 2.00 -12.84
N TRP A 57 10.89 0.87 -13.52
CA TRP A 57 11.90 -0.12 -13.12
C TRP A 57 13.32 0.43 -13.25
N LEU A 58 13.67 1.04 -14.39
CA LEU A 58 14.98 1.64 -14.63
C LEU A 58 15.28 2.77 -13.64
N SER A 59 14.35 3.70 -13.44
CA SER A 59 14.51 4.79 -12.46
C SER A 59 14.74 4.23 -11.05
N SER A 60 13.95 3.22 -10.64
CA SER A 60 14.17 2.54 -9.37
C SER A 60 15.53 1.84 -9.31
N ARG A 61 15.96 1.23 -10.43
CA ARG A 61 17.22 0.48 -10.54
C ARG A 61 18.44 1.36 -10.38
N LEU A 62 18.47 2.45 -11.12
CA LEU A 62 19.54 3.43 -11.12
C LEU A 62 19.69 4.06 -9.74
N LEU A 63 18.59 4.52 -9.13
CA LEU A 63 18.67 5.15 -7.81
C LEU A 63 19.08 4.18 -6.71
N ALA A 64 18.64 2.93 -6.76
CA ALA A 64 19.11 1.98 -5.75
C ALA A 64 20.58 1.61 -5.91
N LEU A 65 21.12 1.64 -7.14
CA LEU A 65 22.57 1.54 -7.35
C LEU A 65 23.30 2.73 -6.72
N ILE A 66 22.81 3.95 -6.97
CA ILE A 66 23.37 5.20 -6.40
C ILE A 66 23.34 5.18 -4.87
N PHE A 67 22.22 4.77 -4.26
CA PHE A 67 22.06 4.72 -2.81
C PHE A 67 22.55 3.42 -2.15
N GLY A 68 23.04 2.45 -2.91
CA GLY A 68 23.51 1.16 -2.38
C GLY A 68 22.42 0.32 -1.71
N VAL A 69 21.16 0.42 -2.16
CA VAL A 69 20.00 -0.26 -1.55
C VAL A 69 19.50 -1.40 -2.41
N LYS A 70 19.06 -2.50 -1.78
CA LYS A 70 18.38 -3.62 -2.49
C LYS A 70 16.96 -3.23 -2.91
N ILE A 71 16.62 -3.47 -4.17
CA ILE A 71 15.30 -3.15 -4.74
C ILE A 71 14.36 -4.33 -4.57
N GLN A 72 13.11 -4.01 -4.31
CA GLN A 72 12.01 -4.95 -4.44
C GLN A 72 11.33 -4.77 -5.80
N THR A 73 11.72 -5.59 -6.77
CA THR A 73 11.27 -5.48 -8.17
C THR A 73 9.75 -5.50 -8.31
N GLU A 74 9.05 -6.33 -7.52
CA GLU A 74 7.58 -6.39 -7.55
C GLU A 74 6.94 -5.04 -7.23
N SER A 75 7.54 -4.25 -6.34
CA SER A 75 7.05 -2.91 -6.02
C SER A 75 7.17 -1.96 -7.21
N SER A 76 8.26 -2.03 -7.98
CA SER A 76 8.44 -1.18 -9.17
C SER A 76 7.48 -1.58 -10.29
N LEU A 77 7.22 -2.87 -10.49
CA LEU A 77 6.24 -3.35 -11.46
C LEU A 77 4.80 -2.95 -11.09
N ILE A 78 4.42 -3.05 -9.81
CA ILE A 78 3.12 -2.56 -9.33
C ILE A 78 2.97 -1.06 -9.59
N THR A 79 3.99 -0.26 -9.26
CA THR A 79 3.96 1.19 -9.52
C THR A 79 3.78 1.48 -11.02
N GLY A 80 4.50 0.77 -11.90
CA GLY A 80 4.33 0.92 -13.35
C GLY A 80 2.94 0.51 -13.83
N LEU A 81 2.37 -0.60 -13.33
CA LEU A 81 1.00 -1.01 -13.67
C LEU A 81 -0.05 -0.01 -13.19
N LEU A 82 0.12 0.56 -11.99
CA LEU A 82 -0.78 1.62 -11.50
C LEU A 82 -0.73 2.84 -12.43
N LEU A 83 0.45 3.29 -12.81
CA LEU A 83 0.59 4.40 -13.77
C LEU A 83 -0.03 4.08 -15.13
N TYR A 84 0.15 2.85 -15.63
CA TYR A 84 -0.50 2.38 -16.85
C TYR A 84 -2.02 2.55 -16.79
N PHE A 85 -2.66 2.30 -15.64
CA PHE A 85 -4.10 2.47 -15.44
C PHE A 85 -4.56 3.91 -15.18
N LEU A 86 -3.61 4.81 -14.87
CA LEU A 86 -3.87 6.22 -14.60
C LEU A 86 -3.82 7.08 -15.87
N PHE A 87 -2.87 6.83 -16.76
CA PHE A 87 -2.67 7.64 -17.96
C PHE A 87 -3.30 7.02 -19.21
N THR A 88 -3.94 7.83 -20.04
CA THR A 88 -4.57 7.37 -21.28
C THR A 88 -3.51 6.77 -22.20
N PRO A 89 -3.69 5.54 -22.70
CA PRO A 89 -2.72 4.97 -23.63
C PRO A 89 -2.60 5.78 -24.92
N THR A 90 -1.38 5.95 -25.41
CA THR A 90 -1.10 6.80 -26.57
C THR A 90 0.10 6.33 -27.38
N LEU A 91 0.14 6.71 -28.66
CA LEU A 91 1.31 6.59 -29.55
C LEU A 91 1.99 7.95 -29.80
N GLU A 92 1.36 9.05 -29.39
CA GLU A 92 1.88 10.40 -29.60
C GLU A 92 3.05 10.68 -28.68
N LEU A 93 4.12 11.26 -29.23
CA LEU A 93 5.38 11.46 -28.52
C LEU A 93 5.23 12.34 -27.27
N GLY A 94 4.54 13.49 -27.36
CA GLY A 94 4.38 14.41 -26.22
C GLY A 94 3.68 13.78 -25.03
N PRO A 95 2.45 13.26 -25.19
CA PRO A 95 1.75 12.51 -24.15
C PRO A 95 2.55 11.32 -23.62
N LEU A 96 3.27 10.58 -24.47
CA LEU A 96 4.11 9.45 -24.06
C LEU A 96 5.32 9.90 -23.21
N LEU A 97 5.92 11.05 -23.51
CA LEU A 97 6.95 11.66 -22.68
C LEU A 97 6.40 12.07 -21.31
N GLY A 98 5.15 12.52 -21.24
CA GLY A 98 4.47 12.77 -19.96
C GLY A 98 4.30 11.50 -19.11
N ILE A 99 3.91 10.39 -19.75
CA ILE A 99 3.84 9.07 -19.08
C ILE A 99 5.22 8.65 -18.57
N ALA A 100 6.26 8.78 -19.41
CA ALA A 100 7.64 8.44 -19.04
C ALA A 100 8.14 9.31 -17.89
N LEU A 101 7.85 10.62 -17.90
CA LEU A 101 8.20 11.54 -16.82
C LEU A 101 7.51 11.15 -15.52
N ALA A 102 6.20 10.86 -15.54
CA ALA A 102 5.46 10.40 -14.37
C ALA A 102 6.06 9.10 -13.81
N ALA A 103 6.42 8.14 -14.68
CA ALA A 103 7.07 6.89 -14.31
C ALA A 103 8.46 7.09 -13.70
N ALA A 104 9.25 8.01 -14.26
CA ALA A 104 10.58 8.34 -13.74
C ALA A 104 10.48 8.98 -12.35
N ILE A 105 9.59 9.97 -12.18
CA ILE A 105 9.31 10.63 -10.90
C ILE A 105 8.77 9.64 -9.88
N ALA A 106 7.85 8.75 -10.27
CA ALA A 106 7.33 7.71 -9.40
C ALA A 106 8.45 6.78 -8.92
N GLY A 107 9.31 6.30 -9.83
CA GLY A 107 10.49 5.53 -9.46
C GLY A 107 11.41 6.28 -8.48
N ALA A 108 11.62 7.58 -8.73
CA ALA A 108 12.52 8.41 -7.93
C ALA A 108 12.00 8.76 -6.55
N SER A 109 10.70 9.02 -6.42
CA SER A 109 10.05 9.38 -5.16
C SER A 109 10.23 8.31 -4.08
N LYS A 110 10.39 7.04 -4.46
CA LYS A 110 10.75 5.97 -3.52
C LYS A 110 12.05 6.29 -2.76
N PHE A 111 13.04 6.87 -3.41
CA PHE A 111 14.34 7.13 -2.77
C PHE A 111 14.41 8.54 -2.19
N LEU A 112 13.91 9.53 -2.94
CA LEU A 112 14.02 10.94 -2.57
C LEU A 112 13.03 11.36 -1.48
N LEU A 113 11.84 10.75 -1.45
CA LEU A 113 10.78 11.04 -0.46
C LEU A 113 10.68 9.95 0.62
N ALA A 114 11.75 9.18 0.82
CA ALA A 114 11.86 8.27 1.95
C ALA A 114 12.36 8.99 3.18
N TYR A 115 11.56 9.02 4.25
CA TYR A 115 12.02 9.55 5.53
C TYR A 115 12.49 8.43 6.44
N ARG A 116 13.78 8.48 6.83
CA ARG A 116 14.42 7.51 7.73
C ARG A 116 14.18 6.04 7.31
N GLY A 117 14.31 5.79 6.00
CA GLY A 117 14.20 4.45 5.41
C GLY A 117 12.78 3.93 5.23
N ARG A 118 11.75 4.79 5.33
CA ARG A 118 10.34 4.46 5.05
C ARG A 118 9.78 5.36 3.96
N HIS A 119 9.18 4.78 2.93
CA HIS A 119 8.42 5.52 1.92
C HIS A 119 7.15 6.09 2.56
N ILE A 120 6.92 7.40 2.36
CA ILE A 120 5.76 8.09 2.92
C ILE A 120 4.58 8.00 1.96
N PHE A 121 4.83 8.32 0.70
CA PHE A 121 3.80 8.53 -0.30
C PHE A 121 3.67 7.35 -1.25
N ASN A 122 2.46 7.18 -1.80
CA ASN A 122 2.24 6.32 -2.96
C ASN A 122 3.02 6.87 -4.16
N PRO A 123 4.01 6.12 -4.68
CA PRO A 123 4.88 6.62 -5.74
C PRO A 123 4.16 6.95 -7.05
N ALA A 124 3.13 6.17 -7.40
CA ALA A 124 2.36 6.41 -8.62
C ALA A 124 1.55 7.72 -8.52
N ALA A 125 0.97 8.01 -7.35
CA ALA A 125 0.27 9.28 -7.15
C ALA A 125 1.21 10.48 -7.11
N ILE A 126 2.43 10.35 -6.57
CA ILE A 126 3.43 11.43 -6.66
C ILE A 126 3.82 11.68 -8.12
N GLY A 127 4.07 10.62 -8.89
CA GLY A 127 4.37 10.74 -10.33
C GLY A 127 3.27 11.46 -11.09
N ALA A 128 2.02 11.04 -10.89
CA ALA A 128 0.86 11.64 -11.55
C ALA A 128 0.58 13.09 -11.10
N LEU A 129 0.64 13.37 -9.79
CA LEU A 129 0.42 14.71 -9.25
C LEU A 129 1.47 15.71 -9.75
N LEU A 130 2.76 15.33 -9.75
CA LEU A 130 3.82 16.24 -10.17
C LEU A 130 3.77 16.53 -11.67
N VAL A 131 3.43 15.55 -12.51
CA VAL A 131 3.20 15.80 -13.94
C VAL A 131 2.01 16.74 -14.16
N ALA A 132 0.92 16.57 -13.40
CA ALA A 132 -0.23 17.48 -13.47
C ALA A 132 0.13 18.91 -13.05
N LEU A 133 1.00 19.10 -12.05
CA LEU A 133 1.45 20.42 -11.58
C LEU A 133 2.45 21.10 -12.51
N ILE A 134 3.27 20.33 -13.25
CA ILE A 134 4.18 20.87 -14.28
C ILE A 134 3.37 21.44 -15.47
N GLY A 135 2.16 20.93 -15.68
CA GLY A 135 1.12 21.55 -16.50
C GLY A 135 1.07 21.05 -17.96
N PRO A 136 -0.10 21.12 -18.61
CA PRO A 136 -0.30 20.68 -19.99
C PRO A 136 0.44 21.55 -21.03
N ASP A 137 0.78 22.80 -20.68
CA ASP A 137 1.52 23.73 -21.55
C ASP A 137 2.98 23.28 -21.78
N PHE A 138 3.50 22.44 -20.89
CA PHE A 138 4.83 21.86 -21.04
C PHE A 138 4.75 20.56 -21.85
N VAL A 139 4.72 20.63 -23.18
CA VAL A 139 4.77 19.43 -24.07
C VAL A 139 3.49 18.57 -24.06
N GLY A 140 2.30 19.17 -23.96
CA GLY A 140 1.03 18.45 -24.17
C GLY A 140 0.90 17.20 -23.32
N LEU A 141 1.30 17.28 -22.04
CA LEU A 141 1.45 16.11 -21.17
C LEU A 141 0.12 15.42 -20.97
N ASN A 142 0.17 14.08 -21.03
CA ASN A 142 -0.95 13.23 -20.67
C ASN A 142 -1.28 13.47 -19.19
N LEU A 143 -2.46 14.02 -18.91
CA LEU A 143 -2.96 14.12 -17.54
C LEU A 143 -3.56 12.77 -17.11
N ALA A 144 -3.48 12.46 -15.82
CA ALA A 144 -4.05 11.23 -15.29
C ALA A 144 -5.58 11.23 -15.47
N SER A 145 -6.06 10.44 -16.42
CA SER A 145 -7.47 10.30 -16.79
C SER A 145 -8.19 9.23 -15.98
N TRP A 146 -7.44 8.34 -15.32
CA TRP A 146 -7.96 7.16 -14.64
C TRP A 146 -8.76 6.27 -15.57
N TRP A 147 -8.30 6.03 -16.81
CA TRP A 147 -9.06 5.27 -17.80
C TRP A 147 -9.47 3.85 -17.35
N VAL A 148 -8.79 3.27 -16.36
CA VAL A 148 -9.22 2.02 -15.68
C VAL A 148 -10.64 2.11 -15.12
N ALA A 149 -11.12 3.33 -14.89
CA ALA A 149 -12.46 3.68 -14.49
C ALA A 149 -13.47 3.61 -15.66
N THR A 150 -13.18 2.87 -16.74
CA THR A 150 -14.17 2.61 -17.79
C THR A 150 -15.16 1.53 -17.31
N SER A 151 -16.45 1.66 -17.67
CA SER A 151 -17.51 0.73 -17.22
C SER A 151 -17.19 -0.75 -17.51
N SER A 152 -16.55 -1.04 -18.65
CA SER A 152 -16.12 -2.39 -19.04
C SER A 152 -15.03 -2.97 -18.14
N MET A 153 -14.16 -2.14 -17.54
CA MET A 153 -13.10 -2.61 -16.65
C MET A 153 -13.64 -3.07 -15.29
N LEU A 154 -14.78 -2.55 -14.85
CA LEU A 154 -15.37 -2.81 -13.53
C LEU A 154 -15.66 -4.29 -13.28
N TRP A 155 -16.05 -5.02 -14.33
CA TRP A 155 -16.32 -6.46 -14.26
C TRP A 155 -15.17 -7.22 -13.59
N LEU A 156 -13.93 -6.77 -13.79
CA LEU A 156 -12.76 -7.39 -13.18
C LEU A 156 -12.09 -6.54 -12.10
N VAL A 157 -12.19 -5.22 -12.16
CA VAL A 157 -11.65 -4.32 -11.12
C VAL A 157 -12.32 -4.56 -9.77
N VAL A 158 -13.65 -4.73 -9.74
CA VAL A 158 -14.41 -4.95 -8.50
C VAL A 158 -14.00 -6.25 -7.79
N PRO A 159 -14.07 -7.44 -8.43
CA PRO A 159 -13.66 -8.67 -7.75
C PRO A 159 -12.16 -8.66 -7.39
N ALA A 160 -11.28 -8.14 -8.25
CA ALA A 160 -9.85 -8.06 -7.94
C ALA A 160 -9.57 -7.13 -6.75
N GLY A 161 -10.21 -5.95 -6.70
CA GLY A 161 -10.13 -5.02 -5.58
C GLY A 161 -10.68 -5.63 -4.29
N LEU A 162 -11.82 -6.33 -4.34
CA LEU A 162 -12.39 -7.03 -3.18
C LEU A 162 -11.44 -8.09 -2.62
N ILE A 163 -10.77 -8.88 -3.47
CA ILE A 163 -9.77 -9.86 -3.04
C ILE A 163 -8.61 -9.17 -2.30
N VAL A 164 -8.10 -8.06 -2.83
CA VAL A 164 -7.02 -7.28 -2.20
C VAL A 164 -7.47 -6.70 -0.86
N LEU A 165 -8.67 -6.11 -0.79
CA LEU A 165 -9.25 -5.51 0.42
C LEU A 165 -9.54 -6.56 1.50
N TYR A 166 -10.05 -7.72 1.10
CA TYR A 166 -10.28 -8.85 1.98
C TYR A 166 -8.97 -9.34 2.58
N ARG A 167 -7.96 -9.60 1.72
CA ARG A 167 -6.66 -10.12 2.15
C ARG A 167 -5.89 -9.16 3.05
N SER A 168 -6.06 -7.86 2.86
CA SER A 168 -5.46 -6.82 3.69
C SER A 168 -6.28 -6.49 4.95
N SER A 169 -7.46 -7.11 5.13
CA SER A 169 -8.41 -6.84 6.21
C SER A 169 -8.83 -5.36 6.27
N LYS A 170 -9.06 -4.76 5.10
CA LYS A 170 -9.41 -3.33 4.93
C LYS A 170 -10.84 -3.10 4.45
N LEU A 171 -11.71 -4.12 4.47
CA LEU A 171 -13.09 -3.98 4.02
C LEU A 171 -13.83 -2.84 4.72
N ILE A 172 -13.78 -2.73 6.05
CA ILE A 172 -14.45 -1.63 6.77
C ILE A 172 -13.89 -0.26 6.37
N PHE A 173 -12.57 -0.15 6.23
CA PHE A 173 -11.91 1.08 5.79
C PHE A 173 -12.38 1.48 4.38
N ALA A 174 -12.49 0.52 3.47
CA ALA A 174 -13.01 0.74 2.14
C ALA A 174 -14.49 1.11 2.13
N THR A 175 -15.31 0.45 2.94
CA THR A 175 -16.74 0.76 3.06
C THR A 175 -16.97 2.19 3.54
N ILE A 176 -16.22 2.66 4.55
CA ILE A 176 -16.31 4.05 5.01
C ILE A 176 -15.96 5.02 3.89
N PHE A 177 -14.85 4.78 3.18
CA PHE A 177 -14.43 5.62 2.06
C PHE A 177 -15.47 5.66 0.94
N ILE A 178 -15.98 4.50 0.53
CA ILE A 178 -16.97 4.36 -0.56
C ILE A 178 -18.26 5.07 -0.17
N LEU A 179 -18.82 4.78 1.01
CA LEU A 179 -20.09 5.37 1.44
C LEU A 179 -20.00 6.89 1.52
N LEU A 180 -18.96 7.44 2.15
CA LEU A 180 -18.79 8.89 2.24
C LEU A 180 -18.57 9.54 0.87
N SER A 181 -17.75 8.93 0.01
CA SER A 181 -17.50 9.48 -1.33
C SER A 181 -18.78 9.47 -2.17
N VAL A 182 -19.51 8.35 -2.16
CA VAL A 182 -20.79 8.19 -2.85
C VAL A 182 -21.83 9.18 -2.32
N SER A 183 -21.95 9.33 -1.00
CA SER A 183 -22.88 10.28 -0.39
C SER A 183 -22.56 11.73 -0.78
N VAL A 184 -21.29 12.14 -0.77
CA VAL A 184 -20.88 13.49 -1.17
C VAL A 184 -21.14 13.74 -2.65
N ILE A 185 -20.81 12.77 -3.52
CA ILE A 185 -21.06 12.87 -4.97
C ILE A 185 -22.57 12.95 -5.24
N PHE A 186 -23.37 12.13 -4.57
CA PHE A 186 -24.84 12.14 -4.66
C PHE A 186 -25.42 13.50 -4.26
N LEU A 187 -25.09 13.99 -3.06
CA LEU A 187 -25.59 15.27 -2.53
C LEU A 187 -25.19 16.47 -3.39
N ARG A 188 -24.01 16.43 -4.01
CA ARG A 188 -23.62 17.44 -4.99
C ARG A 188 -24.44 17.35 -6.27
N SER A 189 -24.70 16.13 -6.72
CA SER A 189 -25.40 15.89 -7.98
C SER A 189 -26.85 16.35 -7.90
N THR A 190 -27.51 16.24 -6.74
CA THR A 190 -28.87 16.76 -6.54
C THR A 190 -28.99 18.28 -6.69
N ALA A 191 -27.89 19.03 -6.67
CA ALA A 191 -27.91 20.47 -6.93
C ALA A 191 -28.00 20.82 -8.43
N THR A 192 -27.74 19.85 -9.32
CA THR A 192 -27.64 20.08 -10.78
C THR A 192 -28.46 19.11 -11.61
N LEU A 193 -28.74 17.92 -11.09
CA LEU A 193 -29.45 16.83 -11.73
C LEU A 193 -30.75 16.54 -10.99
N ASP A 194 -31.72 15.93 -11.68
CA ASP A 194 -32.92 15.38 -11.05
C ASP A 194 -32.55 14.25 -10.05
N PRO A 195 -33.45 13.89 -9.11
CA PRO A 195 -33.15 12.92 -8.07
C PRO A 195 -32.72 11.53 -8.58
N ILE A 196 -33.27 11.07 -9.72
CA ILE A 196 -32.97 9.74 -10.28
C ILE A 196 -31.60 9.75 -10.95
N ALA A 197 -31.30 10.79 -11.75
CA ALA A 197 -29.99 10.96 -12.34
C ALA A 197 -28.91 11.22 -11.26
N ALA A 198 -29.24 11.95 -10.21
CA ALA A 198 -28.35 12.15 -9.06
C ALA A 198 -28.03 10.83 -8.34
N LEU A 199 -29.02 9.94 -8.16
CA LEU A 199 -28.80 8.59 -7.60
C LEU A 199 -27.84 7.74 -8.45
N ALA A 200 -27.88 7.89 -9.78
CA ALA A 200 -27.02 7.17 -10.70
C ALA A 200 -25.61 7.76 -10.81
N SER A 201 -25.40 9.04 -10.48
CA SER A 201 -24.12 9.72 -10.70
C SER A 201 -22.92 9.11 -9.95
N PRO A 202 -23.03 8.65 -8.67
CA PRO A 202 -21.90 8.04 -7.99
C PRO A 202 -21.57 6.66 -8.55
N LEU A 203 -22.58 5.97 -9.10
CA LEU A 203 -22.38 4.70 -9.78
C LEU A 203 -21.59 4.88 -11.07
N GLY A 204 -21.62 6.07 -11.69
CA GLY A 204 -20.77 6.47 -12.81
C GLY A 204 -19.35 6.92 -12.41
N SER A 205 -19.07 7.13 -11.12
CA SER A 205 -17.76 7.59 -10.62
C SER A 205 -16.84 6.39 -10.32
N TYR A 206 -16.40 5.75 -11.38
CA TYR A 206 -15.64 4.52 -11.36
C TYR A 206 -14.20 4.60 -10.80
N PRO A 207 -13.51 5.77 -10.71
CA PRO A 207 -12.19 5.82 -10.08
C PRO A 207 -12.20 5.43 -8.60
N VAL A 208 -13.34 5.61 -7.92
CA VAL A 208 -13.51 5.31 -6.47
C VAL A 208 -13.07 3.88 -6.14
N LEU A 209 -13.48 2.90 -6.94
CA LEU A 209 -13.27 1.47 -6.66
C LEU A 209 -11.82 1.04 -6.91
N PHE A 210 -11.23 1.52 -8.01
CA PHE A 210 -9.81 1.27 -8.29
C PHE A 210 -8.92 1.96 -7.26
N PHE A 211 -9.24 3.23 -6.94
CA PHE A 211 -8.54 4.04 -5.95
C PHE A 211 -8.45 3.34 -4.59
N ILE A 212 -9.60 2.93 -4.04
CA ILE A 212 -9.64 2.26 -2.73
C ILE A 212 -9.03 0.85 -2.79
N GLY A 213 -9.27 0.10 -3.86
CA GLY A 213 -8.83 -1.29 -3.99
C GLY A 213 -7.31 -1.44 -4.12
N PHE A 214 -6.66 -0.54 -4.87
CA PHE A 214 -5.26 -0.72 -5.28
C PHE A 214 -4.30 0.38 -4.81
N MET A 215 -4.79 1.60 -4.52
CA MET A 215 -3.90 2.74 -4.23
C MET A 215 -3.98 3.21 -2.78
N LEU A 216 -5.17 3.46 -2.25
CA LEU A 216 -5.35 3.97 -0.88
C LEU A 216 -5.13 2.88 0.19
N CYS A 217 -5.48 1.62 -0.09
CA CYS A 217 -5.36 0.53 0.89
C CYS A 217 -3.95 -0.04 1.06
N GLU A 218 -2.91 0.64 0.58
CA GLU A 218 -1.54 0.17 0.68
C GLU A 218 -1.09 0.06 2.15
N PRO A 219 -0.73 -1.14 2.67
CA PRO A 219 -0.53 -1.35 4.11
C PRO A 219 0.54 -0.45 4.75
N LEU A 220 1.58 -0.10 3.98
CA LEU A 220 2.73 0.66 4.48
C LEU A 220 2.46 2.16 4.63
N THR A 221 1.46 2.70 3.94
CA THR A 221 1.11 4.12 3.97
C THR A 221 -0.11 4.40 4.83
N LEU A 222 -0.66 3.38 5.51
CA LEU A 222 -1.79 3.53 6.44
C LEU A 222 -1.34 3.71 7.90
N PRO A 223 -2.19 4.34 8.73
CA PRO A 223 -1.90 4.51 10.15
C PRO A 223 -2.05 3.16 10.88
N PRO A 224 -1.41 3.00 12.06
CA PRO A 224 -1.34 1.71 12.74
C PRO A 224 -2.70 1.24 13.27
N ARG A 225 -3.54 2.18 13.73
CA ARG A 225 -4.77 1.88 14.47
C ARG A 225 -6.05 1.94 13.64
N ARG A 226 -7.09 1.21 14.07
CA ARG A 226 -8.40 1.06 13.41
C ARG A 226 -9.14 2.38 13.34
N TRP A 227 -9.29 3.06 14.47
CA TRP A 227 -9.95 4.37 14.49
C TRP A 227 -9.19 5.42 13.66
N GLN A 228 -7.84 5.35 13.65
CA GLN A 228 -7.02 6.22 12.80
C GLN A 228 -7.25 5.93 11.31
N LYS A 229 -7.37 4.64 10.94
CA LYS A 229 -7.71 4.23 9.57
C LYS A 229 -9.10 4.76 9.19
N TRP A 230 -10.10 4.63 10.06
CA TRP A 230 -11.46 5.12 9.78
C TRP A 230 -11.51 6.64 9.63
N GLY A 231 -10.86 7.38 10.52
CA GLY A 231 -10.73 8.83 10.40
C GLY A 231 -10.02 9.24 9.11
N LEU A 232 -8.94 8.53 8.76
CA LEU A 232 -8.23 8.77 7.50
C LEU A 232 -9.12 8.48 6.28
N ALA A 233 -9.88 7.38 6.28
CA ALA A 233 -10.81 7.05 5.20
C ALA A 233 -11.81 8.18 4.98
N ALA A 234 -12.37 8.73 6.07
CA ALA A 234 -13.32 9.84 6.00
C ALA A 234 -12.66 11.11 5.45
N VAL A 235 -11.48 11.49 5.95
CA VAL A 235 -10.78 12.68 5.45
C VAL A 235 -10.42 12.54 3.97
N VAL A 236 -9.88 11.39 3.55
CA VAL A 236 -9.52 11.16 2.15
C VAL A 236 -10.76 11.11 1.25
N ALA A 237 -11.88 10.54 1.72
CA ALA A 237 -13.15 10.55 0.97
C ALA A 237 -13.65 11.99 0.72
N LEU A 238 -13.55 12.87 1.72
CA LEU A 238 -13.89 14.28 1.58
C LEU A 238 -12.95 15.00 0.62
N LEU A 239 -11.62 14.82 0.78
CA LEU A 239 -10.63 15.41 -0.13
C LEU A 239 -10.79 14.94 -1.58
N PHE A 240 -11.22 13.70 -1.77
CA PHE A 240 -11.46 13.10 -3.09
C PHE A 240 -12.76 13.63 -3.73
N SER A 241 -13.83 13.80 -2.94
CA SER A 241 -15.18 14.00 -3.48
C SER A 241 -15.66 15.45 -3.47
N VAL A 242 -15.09 16.28 -2.60
CA VAL A 242 -15.40 17.71 -2.52
C VAL A 242 -14.51 18.45 -3.51
N PRO A 243 -15.08 19.17 -4.48
CA PRO A 243 -14.31 19.87 -5.49
C PRO A 243 -13.74 21.15 -4.87
N PHE A 244 -12.47 21.44 -5.14
CA PHE A 244 -11.86 22.72 -4.75
C PHE A 244 -10.79 23.11 -5.75
N SER A 245 -10.52 24.42 -5.84
CA SER A 245 -9.41 24.96 -6.61
C SER A 245 -8.74 26.08 -5.81
N LEU A 246 -7.41 26.03 -5.74
CA LEU A 246 -6.55 26.98 -5.03
C LEU A 246 -5.40 27.32 -5.98
N GLY A 247 -5.61 28.32 -6.85
CA GLY A 247 -4.66 28.65 -7.91
C GLY A 247 -4.43 27.45 -8.86
N PRO A 248 -3.18 26.98 -9.05
CA PRO A 248 -2.88 25.85 -9.94
C PRO A 248 -3.23 24.48 -9.33
N VAL A 249 -3.58 24.42 -8.04
CA VAL A 249 -3.89 23.16 -7.35
C VAL A 249 -5.40 22.96 -7.31
N PHE A 250 -5.88 21.85 -7.85
CA PHE A 250 -7.29 21.48 -7.83
C PHE A 250 -7.49 20.11 -7.17
N SER A 251 -8.73 19.85 -6.73
CA SER A 251 -9.13 18.56 -6.17
C SER A 251 -8.91 17.44 -7.19
N SER A 252 -8.03 16.50 -6.88
CA SER A 252 -7.79 15.32 -7.70
C SER A 252 -7.60 14.07 -6.83
N PRO A 253 -7.87 12.86 -7.36
CA PRO A 253 -7.57 11.61 -6.66
C PRO A 253 -6.12 11.51 -6.18
N GLU A 254 -5.16 11.94 -6.99
CA GLU A 254 -3.74 11.92 -6.67
C GLU A 254 -3.44 12.80 -5.46
N LEU A 255 -3.96 14.03 -5.46
CA LEU A 255 -3.78 14.98 -4.37
C LEU A 255 -4.41 14.44 -3.07
N ALA A 256 -5.62 13.90 -3.15
CA ALA A 256 -6.29 13.28 -2.01
C ALA A 256 -5.47 12.11 -1.42
N LEU A 257 -4.84 11.29 -2.28
CA LEU A 257 -3.99 10.20 -1.83
C LEU A 257 -2.68 10.69 -1.19
N VAL A 258 -2.02 11.67 -1.80
CA VAL A 258 -0.76 12.25 -1.29
C VAL A 258 -0.99 12.90 0.08
N LEU A 259 -2.06 13.70 0.22
CA LEU A 259 -2.45 14.29 1.50
C LEU A 259 -2.84 13.22 2.53
N GLY A 260 -3.56 12.18 2.11
CA GLY A 260 -3.89 11.04 2.96
C GLY A 260 -2.65 10.32 3.49
N ASN A 261 -1.66 10.08 2.63
CA ASN A 261 -0.39 9.46 3.01
C ASN A 261 0.40 10.35 3.98
N PHE A 262 0.41 11.67 3.76
CA PHE A 262 1.02 12.63 4.69
C PHE A 262 0.39 12.56 6.08
N LEU A 263 -0.95 12.58 6.16
CA LEU A 263 -1.67 12.47 7.42
C LEU A 263 -1.42 11.12 8.11
N ALA A 264 -1.43 10.03 7.36
CA ALA A 264 -1.17 8.69 7.88
C ALA A 264 0.23 8.56 8.49
N PHE A 265 1.22 9.21 7.86
CA PHE A 265 2.60 9.23 8.34
C PHE A 265 2.75 9.88 9.72
N ALA A 266 1.87 10.83 10.08
CA ALA A 266 1.89 11.48 11.39
C ALA A 266 1.56 10.52 12.56
N PHE A 267 0.76 9.47 12.32
CA PHE A 267 0.25 8.54 13.33
C PHE A 267 1.13 7.31 13.60
N GLY A 268 2.00 6.95 12.66
CA GLY A 268 2.82 5.74 12.74
C GLY A 268 4.25 5.95 13.24
N GLN A 269 5.03 4.87 13.28
CA GLN A 269 6.46 5.01 13.52
C GLN A 269 7.16 5.69 12.34
N ARG A 270 7.84 6.79 12.64
CA ARG A 270 8.50 7.66 11.65
C ARG A 270 9.89 7.18 11.25
N ARG A 271 10.28 5.96 11.66
CA ARG A 271 11.61 5.39 11.42
C ARG A 271 11.48 3.92 11.06
N LYS A 272 12.27 3.47 10.10
CA LYS A 272 12.55 2.05 9.95
C LYS A 272 13.23 1.55 11.24
N LEU A 273 12.75 0.45 11.78
CA LEU A 273 13.32 -0.14 12.99
C LEU A 273 14.48 -1.05 12.56
N GLN A 274 15.68 -0.74 13.04
CA GLN A 274 16.83 -1.64 12.96
C GLN A 274 16.99 -2.31 14.31
N LEU A 275 16.94 -3.63 14.30
CA LEU A 275 16.99 -4.49 15.47
C LEU A 275 18.27 -5.31 15.36
N LYS A 276 18.98 -5.53 16.46
CA LYS A 276 20.10 -6.48 16.50
C LYS A 276 19.73 -7.60 17.44
N LEU A 277 19.92 -8.85 17.00
CA LEU A 277 19.67 -9.99 17.89
C LEU A 277 20.60 -9.88 19.09
N SER A 278 20.04 -9.85 20.30
CA SER A 278 20.82 -9.82 21.55
C SER A 278 21.03 -11.25 22.04
N SER A 279 19.93 -11.96 22.24
CA SER A 279 19.90 -13.31 22.76
C SER A 279 18.70 -14.08 22.23
N SER A 280 18.76 -15.41 22.32
CA SER A 280 17.59 -16.27 22.12
C SER A 280 17.50 -17.26 23.28
N ARG A 281 16.29 -17.52 23.76
CA ARG A 281 16.04 -18.50 24.83
C ARG A 281 14.96 -19.49 24.41
N THR A 282 15.20 -20.77 24.67
CA THR A 282 14.20 -21.81 24.49
C THR A 282 13.19 -21.74 25.63
N LEU A 283 11.91 -21.57 25.32
CA LEU A 283 10.82 -21.50 26.30
C LEU A 283 10.20 -22.88 26.52
N THR A 284 10.04 -23.65 25.45
CA THR A 284 9.52 -25.03 25.45
C THR A 284 10.23 -25.83 24.36
N PRO A 285 10.06 -27.16 24.27
CA PRO A 285 10.63 -27.95 23.18
C PRO A 285 10.24 -27.46 21.77
N SER A 286 9.14 -26.71 21.64
CA SER A 286 8.69 -26.18 20.34
C SER A 286 8.62 -24.65 20.27
N SER A 287 8.98 -23.92 21.32
CA SER A 287 8.88 -22.46 21.36
C SER A 287 10.18 -21.81 21.77
N ARG A 288 10.56 -20.74 21.07
CA ARG A 288 11.75 -19.93 21.36
C ARG A 288 11.39 -18.46 21.38
N GLU A 289 12.02 -17.73 22.29
CA GLU A 289 12.00 -16.27 22.32
C GLU A 289 13.30 -15.72 21.74
N PHE A 290 13.17 -14.64 20.97
CA PHE A 290 14.28 -13.87 20.43
C PHE A 290 14.19 -12.45 20.96
N SER A 291 15.25 -11.99 21.62
CA SER A 291 15.37 -10.67 22.20
C SER A 291 16.30 -9.82 21.34
N PHE A 292 15.88 -8.60 21.03
CA PHE A 292 16.56 -7.67 20.16
C PHE A 292 16.88 -6.38 20.90
N THR A 293 18.09 -5.85 20.69
CA THR A 293 18.40 -4.48 21.09
C THR A 293 17.99 -3.51 19.99
N VAL A 294 17.50 -2.33 20.40
CA VAL A 294 17.13 -1.27 19.48
C VAL A 294 18.00 -0.04 19.74
N PRO A 295 18.65 0.57 18.72
CA PRO A 295 19.49 1.75 18.92
C PRO A 295 18.74 2.96 19.47
N LYS A 296 17.41 3.01 19.29
CA LYS A 296 16.55 4.10 19.76
C LYS A 296 15.24 3.51 20.28
N PRO A 297 14.65 4.09 21.35
CA PRO A 297 13.44 3.56 21.93
C PRO A 297 12.28 3.46 20.94
N VAL A 298 11.59 2.32 20.97
CA VAL A 298 10.42 2.05 20.14
C VAL A 298 9.18 2.36 20.95
N ARG A 299 8.30 3.22 20.41
CA ARG A 299 7.02 3.53 21.06
C ARG A 299 6.02 2.43 20.72
N PHE A 300 5.50 1.73 21.72
CA PHE A 300 4.41 0.77 21.53
C PHE A 300 3.53 0.67 22.78
N GLN A 301 2.46 -0.09 22.67
CA GLN A 301 1.59 -0.47 23.79
C GLN A 301 1.48 -1.99 23.84
N ALA A 302 1.26 -2.54 25.03
CA ALA A 302 1.06 -3.97 25.23
C ALA A 302 -0.07 -4.48 24.32
N GLY A 303 0.15 -5.64 23.70
CA GLY A 303 -0.75 -6.27 22.73
C GLY A 303 -0.56 -5.82 21.26
N GLN A 304 0.37 -4.90 20.98
CA GLN A 304 0.79 -4.57 19.62
C GLN A 304 1.77 -5.61 19.03
N TYR A 305 1.91 -5.58 17.71
CA TYR A 305 2.78 -6.47 16.94
C TYR A 305 3.74 -5.68 16.05
N LEU A 306 4.79 -6.34 15.59
CA LEU A 306 5.76 -5.81 14.64
C LEU A 306 5.85 -6.72 13.41
N GLU A 307 6.16 -6.14 12.25
CA GLU A 307 6.42 -6.90 11.03
C GLU A 307 7.94 -6.92 10.76
N LEU A 308 8.57 -8.06 11.04
CA LEU A 308 9.98 -8.31 10.76
C LEU A 308 10.22 -8.52 9.27
N THR A 309 11.34 -8.02 8.78
CA THR A 309 11.88 -8.23 7.44
C THR A 309 13.28 -8.84 7.57
N LEU A 310 13.41 -10.08 7.10
CA LEU A 310 14.65 -10.85 7.13
C LEU A 310 14.99 -11.33 5.71
N PRO A 311 15.87 -10.65 4.96
CA PRO A 311 16.36 -11.15 3.69
C PRO A 311 17.13 -12.47 3.87
N HIS A 312 16.73 -13.52 3.15
CA HIS A 312 17.35 -14.85 3.20
C HIS A 312 17.24 -15.55 1.85
N SER A 313 18.02 -16.61 1.63
CA SER A 313 17.98 -17.43 0.41
C SER A 313 16.79 -18.39 0.40
N ARG A 314 16.34 -18.82 -0.78
CA ARG A 314 15.26 -19.84 -0.96
C ARG A 314 13.96 -19.45 -0.25
N VAL A 315 13.55 -18.19 -0.44
CA VAL A 315 12.33 -17.63 0.18
C VAL A 315 11.09 -18.35 -0.33
N ASP A 316 10.25 -18.82 0.59
CA ASP A 316 8.96 -19.42 0.26
C ASP A 316 7.96 -18.41 -0.34
N GLY A 317 6.81 -18.90 -0.81
CA GLY A 317 5.76 -18.06 -1.42
C GLY A 317 5.27 -16.91 -0.53
N ARG A 318 5.42 -17.05 0.79
CA ARG A 318 4.95 -16.10 1.79
C ARG A 318 5.98 -14.99 2.03
N GLY A 319 7.18 -15.06 1.46
CA GLY A 319 8.13 -13.95 1.39
C GLY A 319 8.98 -13.71 2.64
N ILE A 320 9.76 -12.62 2.61
CA ILE A 320 10.76 -12.25 3.63
C ILE A 320 10.20 -11.45 4.81
N ARG A 321 8.88 -11.23 4.88
CA ARG A 321 8.24 -10.42 5.93
C ARG A 321 7.24 -11.22 6.75
N ARG A 322 7.26 -11.05 8.08
CA ARG A 322 6.38 -11.76 9.02
C ARG A 322 5.96 -10.90 10.19
N VAL A 323 4.70 -11.05 10.57
CA VAL A 323 4.09 -10.41 11.73
C VAL A 323 4.31 -11.26 12.98
N PHE A 324 4.78 -10.63 14.05
CA PHE A 324 4.94 -11.23 15.38
C PHE A 324 4.48 -10.28 16.46
N SER A 325 3.79 -10.80 17.48
CA SER A 325 3.43 -10.04 18.68
C SER A 325 4.66 -9.71 19.50
N ILE A 326 4.69 -8.50 20.06
CA ILE A 326 5.75 -8.08 20.98
C ILE A 326 5.49 -8.73 22.34
N THR A 327 6.52 -9.34 22.95
CA THR A 327 6.43 -10.00 24.26
C THR A 327 7.10 -9.22 25.40
N THR A 328 7.77 -8.12 25.09
CA THR A 328 8.41 -7.24 26.08
C THR A 328 7.45 -6.20 26.64
N ASP A 329 7.73 -5.74 27.86
CA ASP A 329 7.08 -4.58 28.46
C ASP A 329 7.34 -3.31 27.63
N PRO A 330 6.31 -2.51 27.28
CA PRO A 330 6.47 -1.19 26.65
C PRO A 330 7.40 -0.21 27.36
N HIS A 331 7.62 -0.37 28.67
CA HIS A 331 8.49 0.46 29.48
C HIS A 331 9.97 0.05 29.40
N ASP A 332 10.28 -1.15 28.92
CA ASP A 332 11.64 -1.61 28.64
C ASP A 332 12.10 -1.08 27.26
N GLY A 333 12.26 0.24 27.18
CA GLY A 333 12.44 0.98 25.93
C GLY A 333 13.72 0.66 25.13
N GLY A 334 14.63 -0.17 25.65
CA GLY A 334 15.86 -0.58 24.96
C GLY A 334 15.76 -1.92 24.23
N ASN A 335 14.79 -2.75 24.60
CA ASN A 335 14.70 -4.13 24.15
C ASN A 335 13.34 -4.42 23.51
N LEU A 336 13.34 -5.33 22.53
CA LEU A 336 12.12 -5.91 21.97
C LEU A 336 12.30 -7.40 21.87
N ALA A 337 11.32 -8.16 22.31
CA ALA A 337 11.29 -9.60 22.22
C ALA A 337 10.06 -10.06 21.45
N ILE A 338 10.24 -11.20 20.79
CA ILE A 338 9.15 -11.96 20.18
C ILE A 338 9.31 -13.42 20.59
N ALA A 339 8.19 -14.09 20.83
CA ALA A 339 8.15 -15.53 21.00
C ALA A 339 7.40 -16.17 19.83
N LEU A 340 7.91 -17.30 19.36
CA LEU A 340 7.25 -18.06 18.30
C LEU A 340 7.44 -19.56 18.48
N ARG A 341 6.44 -20.30 17.98
CA ARG A 341 6.48 -21.75 17.88
C ARG A 341 7.15 -22.18 16.58
N PHE A 342 8.07 -23.13 16.66
CA PHE A 342 8.63 -23.87 15.54
C PHE A 342 7.75 -25.10 15.26
N SER A 343 7.51 -25.35 13.97
CA SER A 343 6.75 -26.50 13.47
C SER A 343 7.62 -27.23 12.45
N GLU A 344 7.42 -28.53 12.28
CA GLU A 344 8.05 -29.30 11.21
C GLU A 344 6.98 -29.70 10.16
N PRO A 345 7.15 -29.34 8.88
CA PRO A 345 8.20 -28.46 8.34
C PRO A 345 8.04 -26.99 8.77
N SER A 346 9.17 -26.31 8.96
CA SER A 346 9.19 -24.89 9.31
C SER A 346 9.18 -24.02 8.05
N SER A 347 8.69 -22.79 8.15
CA SER A 347 8.75 -21.85 7.03
C SER A 347 10.18 -21.35 6.82
N SER A 348 10.52 -21.00 5.57
CA SER A 348 11.85 -20.47 5.21
C SER A 348 12.28 -19.31 6.11
N PHE A 349 11.35 -18.41 6.43
CA PHE A 349 11.58 -17.30 7.36
C PHE A 349 11.92 -17.77 8.78
N LYS A 350 11.16 -18.73 9.34
CA LYS A 350 11.40 -19.20 10.71
C LYS A 350 12.73 -19.95 10.80
N THR A 351 13.06 -20.74 9.78
CA THR A 351 14.36 -21.40 9.67
C THR A 351 15.50 -20.37 9.65
N ALA A 352 15.39 -19.33 8.82
CA ALA A 352 16.39 -18.25 8.77
C ALA A 352 16.48 -17.47 10.09
N LEU A 353 15.35 -17.19 10.74
CA LEU A 353 15.32 -16.52 12.05
C LEU A 353 15.98 -17.36 13.15
N GLY A 354 15.76 -18.68 13.12
CA GLY A 354 16.37 -19.63 14.07
C GLY A 354 17.89 -19.80 13.90
N ALA A 355 18.42 -19.44 12.74
CA ALA A 355 19.85 -19.49 12.41
C ALA A 355 20.58 -18.15 12.59
N LEU A 356 19.90 -17.11 13.08
CA LEU A 356 20.54 -15.82 13.36
C LEU A 356 21.54 -15.93 14.51
N GLU A 357 22.70 -15.30 14.32
CA GLU A 357 23.72 -15.14 15.36
C GLU A 357 23.51 -13.84 16.15
N SER A 358 24.01 -13.80 17.38
CA SER A 358 23.98 -12.57 18.20
C SER A 358 24.71 -11.43 17.48
N GLY A 359 24.16 -10.23 17.57
CA GLY A 359 24.63 -9.02 16.88
C GLY A 359 24.12 -8.86 15.44
N GLN A 360 23.58 -9.92 14.80
CA GLN A 360 23.12 -9.81 13.41
C GLN A 360 21.93 -8.85 13.28
N PRO A 361 21.93 -7.96 12.27
CA PRO A 361 20.88 -6.98 12.07
C PRO A 361 19.66 -7.58 11.36
N ILE A 362 18.47 -7.28 11.89
CA ILE A 362 17.18 -7.50 11.26
C ILE A 362 16.42 -6.18 11.24
N SER A 363 15.46 -6.02 10.33
CA SER A 363 14.66 -4.80 10.26
C SER A 363 13.19 -5.06 10.51
N ALA A 364 12.47 -4.08 11.02
CA ALA A 364 11.01 -4.09 11.07
C ALA A 364 10.43 -2.84 10.41
N THR A 365 9.28 -3.00 9.75
CA THR A 365 8.59 -1.91 9.04
C THR A 365 7.92 -0.94 9.99
N GLY A 366 7.47 -1.41 11.15
CA GLY A 366 6.87 -0.59 12.20
C GLY A 366 6.16 -1.45 13.25
N VAL A 367 5.49 -0.75 14.18
CA VAL A 367 4.60 -1.34 15.18
C VAL A 367 3.17 -1.04 14.81
N TRP A 368 2.32 -2.05 14.96
CA TRP A 368 0.95 -2.06 14.46
C TRP A 368 0.03 -2.74 15.47
N GLY A 369 -1.28 -2.53 15.30
CA GLY A 369 -2.29 -3.21 16.09
C GLY A 369 -3.04 -2.30 17.05
N ASP A 370 -4.26 -2.74 17.31
CA ASP A 370 -5.30 -2.06 18.10
C ASP A 370 -5.74 -2.85 19.31
N PHE A 371 -5.22 -4.07 19.46
CA PHE A 371 -5.46 -4.88 20.63
C PHE A 371 -4.56 -4.34 21.75
N VAL A 372 -4.99 -3.23 22.34
CA VAL A 372 -4.30 -2.55 23.43
C VAL A 372 -5.21 -2.49 24.64
N ILE A 373 -4.63 -2.49 25.83
CA ILE A 373 -5.39 -2.40 27.08
C ILE A 373 -6.21 -1.10 27.09
N PRO A 374 -7.53 -1.14 27.32
CA PRO A 374 -8.37 0.05 27.39
C PRO A 374 -7.86 1.02 28.47
N ARG A 375 -7.85 2.32 28.16
CA ARG A 375 -7.58 3.35 29.17
C ARG A 375 -8.77 3.42 30.11
N GLY A 376 -8.57 3.15 31.40
CA GLY A 376 -9.56 3.40 32.45
C GLY A 376 -10.09 2.19 33.23
N ASN A 377 -9.52 1.00 33.08
CA ASN A 377 -9.90 -0.13 33.95
C ASN A 377 -8.68 -0.96 34.37
N THR A 378 -7.76 -0.34 35.10
CA THR A 378 -6.63 -1.01 35.77
C THR A 378 -7.07 -1.87 36.96
N ALA A 379 -8.34 -1.77 37.40
CA ALA A 379 -8.87 -2.50 38.55
C ALA A 379 -8.95 -4.03 38.35
N TYR A 380 -8.94 -4.54 37.12
CA TYR A 380 -9.08 -5.98 36.85
C TYR A 380 -7.75 -6.76 36.74
N TYR A 381 -6.59 -6.08 36.76
CA TYR A 381 -5.30 -6.73 36.49
C TYR A 381 -4.31 -6.74 37.66
N SER A 382 -4.71 -6.27 38.84
CA SER A 382 -3.97 -6.55 40.08
C SER A 382 -4.31 -7.97 40.57
N LEU A 383 -3.81 -8.99 39.89
CA LEU A 383 -3.59 -10.26 40.57
C LEU A 383 -2.49 -10.01 41.60
N PRO A 384 -2.70 -10.29 42.89
CA PRO A 384 -1.63 -10.20 43.86
C PRO A 384 -0.52 -11.15 43.39
N LEU A 385 0.69 -10.60 43.25
CA LEU A 385 1.90 -11.40 43.15
C LEU A 385 1.93 -12.28 44.41
N ALA A 386 1.72 -13.58 44.23
CA ALA A 386 1.87 -14.59 45.27
C ALA A 386 3.34 -14.94 45.46
#